data_AF-A0A812ZT34-F1
#
_entry.id   AF-A0A812ZT34-F1
#
_cell.length_a   1.000
_cell.length_b   1.000
_cell.length_c   1.000
_cell.angle_alpha   90.00
_cell.angle_beta   90.00
_cell.angle_gamma   90.00
#
_symmetry.space_group_name_H-M   'P 1'
#
loop_
_entity.id
_entity.type
_entity.pdbx_description
1 polymer ?
#
loop_
_entity_poly.entity_id
_entity_poly.type
_entity_poly.pdbx_seq_one_letter_code
_entity_poly.pdbx_strand_id
1 'polypeptide(L)'
;MSTSDVPKPLISSPEVKKLPCASGQFFGRPNWGRIFKQNREKHQGEHIGVFLCGSPIIGEELGRQSVKNSDVIGTPGATRFSFFKEHF
;
A
#
# COMPACT_ATOMS: atom_id res chain seq x y z
N MET A 1 -8.48 35.87 7.83
CA MET A 1 -7.04 35.93 8.14
C MET A 1 -6.57 34.51 8.39
N SER A 2 -5.79 33.97 7.44
CA SER A 2 -5.33 32.58 7.41
C SER A 2 -4.43 32.25 8.59
N THR A 3 -4.64 31.11 9.22
CA THR A 3 -3.59 30.38 9.93
C THR A 3 -3.06 29.29 9.01
N SER A 4 -1.76 29.34 8.80
CA SER A 4 -0.97 28.52 7.89
C SER A 4 -0.98 27.04 8.29
N ASP A 5 -1.56 26.20 7.44
CA ASP A 5 -1.32 24.77 7.41
C ASP A 5 0.14 24.51 7.00
N VAL A 6 0.93 23.94 7.91
CA VAL A 6 2.32 23.57 7.65
C VAL A 6 2.31 22.28 6.83
N PRO A 7 2.88 22.26 5.61
CA PRO A 7 2.95 21.03 4.83
C PRO A 7 3.82 20.00 5.55
N LYS A 8 3.22 18.86 5.88
CA LYS A 8 3.89 17.67 6.41
C LYS A 8 5.03 17.28 5.44
N PRO A 9 6.26 17.04 5.91
CA PRO A 9 7.35 16.69 5.01
C PRO A 9 7.02 15.38 4.29
N LEU A 10 6.91 15.46 2.96
CA LEU A 10 6.87 14.29 2.09
C LEU A 10 8.22 13.60 2.23
N ILE A 11 8.27 12.53 3.03
CA ILE A 11 9.42 11.63 3.08
C ILE A 11 9.70 11.20 1.64
N SER A 12 10.81 11.69 1.09
CA SER A 12 11.30 11.28 -0.21
C SER A 12 11.52 9.77 -0.16
N SER A 13 10.85 9.04 -1.04
CA SER A 13 11.10 7.60 -1.18
C SER A 13 12.61 7.40 -1.38
N PRO A 14 13.23 6.40 -0.72
CA PRO A 14 14.60 6.03 -1.03
C PRO A 14 14.71 5.84 -2.54
N GLU A 15 15.73 6.44 -3.14
CA GLU A 15 15.93 6.54 -4.58
C GLU A 15 15.95 5.15 -5.21
N VAL A 16 14.80 4.70 -5.73
CA VAL A 16 14.72 3.44 -6.46
C VAL A 16 15.36 3.69 -7.83
N LYS A 17 16.51 3.05 -8.10
CA LYS A 17 17.24 3.17 -9.36
C LYS A 17 16.30 2.86 -10.53
N LYS A 18 15.93 3.89 -11.30
CA LYS A 18 15.04 3.77 -12.45
C LYS A 18 15.85 3.32 -13.67
N LEU A 19 15.32 2.37 -14.43
CA LEU A 19 15.93 1.99 -15.70
C LEU A 19 15.44 2.91 -16.80
N PRO A 20 16.36 3.49 -17.59
CA PRO A 20 15.99 4.49 -18.61
C PRO A 20 15.14 3.91 -19.75
N CYS A 21 15.17 2.59 -19.98
CA CYS A 21 14.44 1.93 -21.07
C CYS A 21 13.12 1.27 -20.66
N ALA A 22 12.76 1.28 -19.37
CA ALA A 22 11.61 0.52 -18.87
C ALA A 22 10.85 1.34 -17.84
N SER A 23 9.95 2.20 -18.33
CA SER A 23 9.07 3.00 -17.46
C SER A 23 8.23 2.07 -16.57
N GLY A 24 8.38 2.21 -15.26
CA GLY A 24 7.65 1.40 -14.28
C GLY A 24 8.18 -0.02 -14.06
N GLN A 25 9.31 -0.39 -14.67
CA GLN A 25 9.95 -1.68 -14.40
C GLN A 25 10.97 -1.53 -13.26
N PHE A 26 10.84 -2.41 -12.27
CA PHE A 26 11.74 -2.47 -11.12
C PHE A 26 12.40 -3.84 -11.03
N PHE A 27 13.64 -3.89 -10.54
CA PHE A 27 14.32 -5.14 -10.24
C PHE A 27 14.11 -5.56 -8.78
N GLY A 28 14.13 -6.87 -8.55
CA GLY A 28 13.98 -7.46 -7.22
C GLY A 28 12.54 -7.67 -6.79
N ARG A 29 12.34 -7.91 -5.49
CA ARG A 29 11.01 -8.12 -4.91
C ARG A 29 10.39 -6.78 -4.49
N PRO A 30 9.07 -6.60 -4.63
CA PRO A 30 8.39 -5.42 -4.12
C PRO A 30 8.47 -5.32 -2.59
N ASN A 31 8.56 -4.09 -2.09
CA ASN A 31 8.40 -3.82 -0.66
C ASN A 31 6.92 -3.61 -0.35
N TRP A 32 6.23 -4.70 0.02
CA TRP A 32 4.79 -4.67 0.29
C TRP A 32 4.42 -3.70 1.41
N GLY A 33 5.20 -3.63 2.49
CA GLY A 33 4.94 -2.70 3.59
C GLY A 33 4.91 -1.24 3.14
N ARG A 34 5.81 -0.84 2.24
CA ARG A 34 5.80 0.51 1.66
C ARG A 34 4.59 0.73 0.75
N ILE A 35 4.29 -0.25 -0.11
CA ILE A 35 3.19 -0.16 -1.08
C ILE A 35 1.84 -0.02 -0.37
N PHE A 36 1.59 -0.81 0.69
CA PHE A 36 0.34 -0.72 1.45
C PHE A 36 0.18 0.63 2.15
N LYS A 37 1.25 1.15 2.79
CA LYS A 37 1.22 2.49 3.41
C LYS A 37 0.88 3.59 2.41
N GLN A 38 1.51 3.57 1.24
CA GLN A 38 1.23 4.54 0.18
C GLN A 38 -0.22 4.46 -0.32
N ASN A 39 -0.76 3.25 -0.50
CA ASN A 39 -2.16 3.09 -0.91
C ASN A 39 -3.12 3.56 0.19
N ARG A 40 -2.82 3.26 1.47
CA ARG A 40 -3.60 3.75 2.61
C ARG A 40 -3.65 5.27 2.67
N GLU A 41 -2.52 5.93 2.50
CA GLU A 41 -2.42 7.40 2.51
C GLU A 41 -3.20 8.04 1.35
N LYS A 42 -3.22 7.38 0.19
CA LYS A 42 -3.92 7.86 -1.00
C LYS A 42 -5.44 7.65 -0.95
N HIS A 43 -5.89 6.58 -0.29
CA HIS A 43 -7.28 6.11 -0.28
C HIS A 43 -7.86 6.11 1.14
N GLN A 44 -7.73 7.25 1.84
CA GLN A 44 -8.18 7.38 3.23
C GLN A 44 -9.69 7.23 3.36
N GLY A 45 -10.14 6.35 4.25
CA GLY A 45 -11.56 6.07 4.50
C GLY A 45 -12.20 5.12 3.49
N GLU A 46 -11.41 4.54 2.58
CA GLU A 46 -11.90 3.59 1.59
C GLU A 46 -11.65 2.14 2.01
N HIS A 47 -12.38 1.22 1.36
CA HIS A 47 -12.14 -0.22 1.44
C HIS A 47 -11.42 -0.71 0.18
N ILE A 48 -10.22 -1.26 0.36
CA ILE A 48 -9.29 -1.63 -0.70
C ILE A 48 -9.21 -3.16 -0.80
N GLY A 49 -9.54 -3.70 -1.97
CA GLY A 49 -9.36 -5.13 -2.26
C GLY A 49 -7.93 -5.44 -2.72
N VAL A 50 -7.35 -6.52 -2.21
CA VAL A 50 -6.03 -7.04 -2.60
C VAL A 50 -6.21 -8.46 -3.13
N PHE A 51 -5.90 -8.69 -4.39
CA PHE A 51 -6.14 -9.96 -5.07
C PHE A 51 -4.82 -10.59 -5.50
N LEU A 52 -4.68 -11.91 -5.32
CA LEU A 52 -3.51 -12.65 -5.80
C LEU A 52 -3.93 -14.00 -6.39
N CYS A 53 -3.52 -14.25 -7.64
CA CYS A 53 -3.37 -15.58 -8.21
C CYS A 53 -1.88 -15.87 -8.38
N GLY A 54 -1.32 -16.79 -7.59
CA GLY A 54 0.11 -17.07 -7.60
C GLY A 54 0.62 -17.77 -6.35
N SER A 55 1.93 -17.60 -6.07
CA SER A 55 2.64 -18.32 -5.00
C SER A 55 2.01 -18.07 -3.61
N PRO A 56 1.78 -19.14 -2.81
CA PRO A 56 1.18 -19.01 -1.48
C PRO A 56 2.02 -18.17 -0.52
N ILE A 57 3.36 -18.19 -0.64
CA ILE A 57 4.27 -17.40 0.20
C ILE A 57 4.03 -15.89 -0.01
N ILE A 58 3.76 -15.47 -1.24
CA ILE A 58 3.38 -14.08 -1.54
C ILE A 58 2.00 -13.79 -0.94
N GLY A 59 1.07 -14.74 -1.02
CA GLY A 59 -0.27 -14.60 -0.45
C GLY A 59 -0.26 -14.40 1.07
N GLU A 60 0.54 -15.16 1.80
CA GLU A 60 0.72 -15.01 3.25
C GLU A 60 1.22 -13.60 3.62
N GLU A 61 2.23 -13.12 2.89
CA GLU A 61 2.77 -11.77 3.10
C GLU A 61 1.74 -10.68 2.79
N LEU A 62 0.99 -10.81 1.69
CA LEU A 62 -0.08 -9.86 1.35
C LEU A 62 -1.22 -9.88 2.38
N GLY A 63 -1.63 -11.05 2.86
CA GLY A 63 -2.63 -11.19 3.92
C GLY A 63 -2.18 -10.50 5.21
N ARG A 64 -0.93 -10.72 5.63
CA ARG A 64 -0.34 -10.06 6.81
C ARG A 64 -0.30 -8.53 6.66
N GLN A 65 0.06 -8.03 5.48
CA GLN A 65 0.08 -6.60 5.21
C GLN A 65 -1.32 -5.98 5.18
N SER A 66 -2.32 -6.68 4.64
CA SER A 66 -3.71 -6.24 4.67
C SER A 66 -4.22 -6.04 6.09
N VAL A 67 -3.97 -6.99 6.99
CA VAL A 67 -4.34 -6.86 8.41
C VAL A 67 -3.56 -5.71 9.05
N LYS A 68 -2.24 -5.66 8.87
CA LYS A 68 -1.36 -4.68 9.51
C LYS A 68 -1.70 -3.22 9.15
N ASN A 69 -2.15 -2.97 7.92
CA ASN A 69 -2.40 -1.62 7.42
C ASN A 69 -3.87 -1.23 7.43
N SER A 70 -4.77 -2.12 7.88
CA SER A 70 -6.17 -1.78 8.11
C SER A 70 -6.35 -1.04 9.43
N ASP A 71 -7.29 -0.11 9.48
CA ASP A 71 -7.76 0.47 10.73
C ASP A 71 -8.55 -0.54 11.56
N VAL A 72 -8.65 -0.27 12.86
CA VAL A 72 -9.43 -1.07 13.79
C VAL A 72 -10.89 -1.05 13.37
N ILE A 73 -11.53 -2.22 13.44
CA ILE A 73 -12.94 -2.39 13.10
C ILE A 73 -13.78 -1.45 13.97
N GLY A 74 -14.71 -0.71 13.35
CA GLY A 74 -15.57 0.26 14.02
C GLY A 74 -15.02 1.69 14.06
N THR A 75 -13.80 1.94 13.57
CA THR A 75 -13.27 3.30 13.43
C THR A 75 -14.09 4.07 12.37
N PRO A 76 -14.66 5.25 12.70
CA PRO A 76 -15.32 6.10 11.71
C PRO A 76 -14.32 6.55 10.63
N GLY A 77 -14.67 6.40 9.35
CA GLY A 77 -13.75 6.71 8.25
C GLY A 77 -12.54 5.77 8.17
N ALA A 78 -12.67 4.52 8.64
CA ALA A 78 -11.62 3.51 8.58
C ALA A 78 -11.17 3.22 7.14
N THR A 79 -9.86 3.16 6.94
CA THR A 79 -9.27 2.56 5.73
C THR A 79 -9.05 1.09 5.98
N ARG A 80 -9.57 0.21 5.11
CA ARG A 80 -9.50 -1.25 5.31
C ARG A 80 -8.94 -1.94 4.08
N PHE A 81 -8.19 -3.01 4.29
CA PHE A 81 -7.71 -3.90 3.24
C PHE A 81 -8.30 -5.30 3.42
N SER A 82 -8.84 -5.86 2.35
CA SER A 82 -9.29 -7.26 2.31
C SER A 82 -8.47 -8.04 1.30
N PHE A 83 -7.85 -9.13 1.74
CA PHE A 83 -7.05 -10.00 0.88
C PHE A 83 -7.88 -11.18 0.37
N PHE A 84 -7.79 -11.44 -0.93
CA PHE A 84 -8.46 -12.55 -1.62
C PHE A 84 -7.43 -13.36 -2.39
N LYS A 85 -7.36 -14.65 -2.06
CA LYS A 85 -6.61 -15.64 -2.84
C LYS A 85 -7.52 -16.10 -3.97
N GLU A 86 -7.12 -15.79 -5.19
CA GLU A 86 -7.89 -16.07 -6.40
C GLU A 86 -7.32 -17.30 -7.12
N HIS A 87 -8.22 -18.06 -7.75
CA HIS A 87 -7.93 -19.27 -8.53
C HIS A 87 -8.42 -19.08 -9.97
N PHE A 88 -7.84 -18.10 -10.67
CA PHE A 88 -8.10 -17.83 -12.09
C PHE A 88 -7.48 -18.87 -13.02
#